data_AF-A0A971J6S5-F1
#
_entry.id   AF-A0A971J6S5-F1
#
_cell.length_a   1.000
_cell.length_b   1.000
_cell.length_c   1.000
_cell.angle_alpha   90.00
_cell.angle_beta   90.00
_cell.angle_gamma   90.00
#
_symmetry.space_group_name_H-M   'P 1'
#
loop_
_entity.id
_entity.type
_entity.pdbx_description
1 polymer ?
#
loop_
_entity_poly.entity_id
_entity_poly.type
_entity_poly.pdbx_seq_one_letter_code
_entity_poly.pdbx_strand_id
1 'polypeptide(L)'
;MPGDKIQIGPEHIKKSHVIFPRLLELVIPVLKENPYRRAVISLCGGSGVGKSEIASLLSFYLNQVGLGSYTLSGDNYCHRIPKYNDAERLRIFRYNGIMGLISSGLYSADLKNILKELQESGKDSDPELIREYPWLSTYQEAGRKGLKDYLGTQHEINFNELVSIIYKFKKGESGIYLRRMGREDTELWYDLMDFSDKNILLIEWTHGNNKNLQGVDIPILLSSTPQETLEHRKARKRDKGVDSSFTNTVLDLEQDLLISQAYKAKLIVSKGGDILSYDDYMRIMTQGQNAEVRNVQ
;
A
#
# COMPACT_ATOMS: atom_id res chain seq x y z
N MET A 1 -11.89 0.84 -2.80
CA MET A 1 -12.47 1.71 -1.75
C MET A 1 -13.86 2.18 -2.17
N PRO A 2 -14.70 2.77 -1.28
CA PRO A 2 -15.95 3.42 -1.71
C PRO A 2 -15.67 4.39 -2.87
N GLY A 3 -16.24 4.11 -4.04
CA GLY A 3 -16.06 4.91 -5.27
C GLY A 3 -15.01 4.42 -6.27
N ASP A 4 -14.19 3.40 -5.96
CA ASP A 4 -13.34 2.78 -6.98
C ASP A 4 -14.16 1.85 -7.88
N LYS A 5 -14.25 2.20 -9.16
CA LYS A 5 -14.81 1.31 -10.18
C LYS A 5 -13.77 0.26 -10.53
N ILE A 6 -13.98 -0.97 -10.09
CA ILE A 6 -13.15 -2.13 -10.47
C ILE A 6 -13.29 -2.32 -11.99
N GLN A 7 -12.17 -2.24 -12.71
CA GLN A 7 -12.13 -2.44 -14.16
C GLN A 7 -11.25 -3.65 -14.49
N ILE A 8 -11.88 -4.80 -14.66
CA ILE A 8 -11.19 -6.03 -15.02
C ILE A 8 -10.91 -6.01 -16.53
N GLY A 9 -9.62 -6.07 -16.90
CA GLY A 9 -9.16 -6.18 -18.27
C GLY A 9 -8.46 -7.51 -18.56
N PRO A 10 -8.09 -7.78 -19.82
CA PRO A 10 -7.45 -9.02 -20.23
C PRO A 10 -6.17 -9.35 -19.46
N GLU A 11 -5.35 -8.34 -19.14
CA GLU A 11 -4.12 -8.52 -18.36
C GLU A 11 -4.39 -9.00 -16.92
N HIS A 12 -5.47 -8.51 -16.28
CA HIS A 12 -5.87 -8.96 -14.94
C HIS A 12 -6.33 -10.42 -14.98
N ILE A 13 -7.08 -10.80 -16.02
CA ILE A 13 -7.54 -12.17 -16.23
C ILE A 13 -6.35 -13.09 -16.45
N LYS A 14 -5.44 -12.75 -17.38
CA LYS A 14 -4.24 -13.54 -17.67
C LYS A 14 -3.39 -13.76 -16.42
N LYS A 15 -3.13 -12.69 -15.66
CA LYS A 15 -2.37 -12.75 -14.41
C LYS A 15 -3.06 -13.66 -13.37
N SER A 16 -4.37 -13.54 -13.22
CA SER A 16 -5.12 -14.37 -12.27
C SER A 16 -5.10 -15.86 -12.63
N HIS A 17 -5.07 -16.21 -13.92
CA HIS A 17 -4.91 -17.61 -14.36
C HIS A 17 -3.53 -18.19 -14.00
N VAL A 18 -2.49 -17.35 -13.90
CA VAL A 18 -1.17 -17.80 -13.43
C VAL A 18 -1.14 -17.92 -11.91
N ILE A 19 -1.72 -16.95 -11.20
CA ILE A 19 -1.71 -16.93 -9.73
C ILE A 19 -2.55 -18.07 -9.15
N PHE A 20 -3.74 -18.31 -9.69
CA PHE A 20 -4.75 -19.14 -9.04
C PHE A 20 -4.32 -20.60 -8.82
N PRO A 21 -3.72 -21.32 -9.79
CA PRO A 21 -3.24 -22.69 -9.57
C PRO A 21 -2.18 -22.77 -8.46
N ARG A 22 -1.22 -21.84 -8.45
CA ARG A 22 -0.16 -21.78 -7.42
C ARG A 22 -0.73 -21.40 -6.06
N LEU A 23 -1.76 -20.56 -6.03
CA LEU A 23 -2.49 -20.24 -4.81
C LEU A 23 -3.19 -21.48 -4.22
N LEU A 24 -3.82 -22.31 -5.06
CA LEU A 24 -4.46 -23.54 -4.61
C LEU A 24 -3.46 -24.52 -3.99
N GLU A 25 -2.29 -24.69 -4.60
CA GLU A 25 -1.19 -25.51 -4.05
C GLU A 25 -0.80 -25.07 -2.64
N LEU A 26 -0.77 -23.76 -2.38
CA LEU A 26 -0.39 -23.19 -1.09
C LEU A 26 -1.53 -23.20 -0.06
N VAL A 27 -2.78 -22.96 -0.49
CA VAL A 27 -3.91 -22.77 0.43
C VAL A 27 -4.52 -24.09 0.89
N ILE A 28 -4.50 -25.14 0.06
CA ILE A 28 -5.09 -26.44 0.40
C ILE A 28 -4.44 -27.05 1.66
N PRO A 29 -3.11 -27.07 1.83
CA PRO A 29 -2.48 -27.55 3.07
C PRO A 29 -2.92 -26.74 4.30
N VAL A 30 -2.93 -25.40 4.21
CA VAL A 30 -3.34 -24.51 5.30
C VAL A 30 -4.78 -24.79 5.74
N LEU A 31 -5.69 -25.00 4.79
CA LEU A 31 -7.09 -25.34 5.05
C LEU A 31 -7.23 -26.72 5.73
N LYS A 32 -6.36 -27.68 5.42
CA LYS A 32 -6.39 -29.01 6.05
C LYS A 32 -5.87 -28.99 7.49
N GLU A 33 -4.88 -28.14 7.76
CA GLU A 33 -4.26 -28.01 9.10
C GLU A 33 -5.13 -27.21 10.08
N ASN A 34 -5.87 -26.23 9.59
CA ASN A 34 -6.78 -25.44 10.43
C ASN A 34 -8.07 -26.23 10.77
N PRO A 35 -8.44 -26.45 12.05
CA PRO A 35 -9.63 -27.22 12.43
C PRO A 35 -10.95 -26.69 11.88
N TYR A 36 -11.01 -25.40 11.57
CA TYR A 36 -12.19 -24.72 11.01
C TYR A 36 -12.10 -24.55 9.49
N ARG A 37 -11.06 -25.10 8.86
CA ARG A 37 -10.75 -24.96 7.43
C ARG A 37 -10.69 -23.49 7.02
N ARG A 38 -9.86 -22.70 7.70
CA ARG A 38 -9.72 -21.25 7.48
C ARG A 38 -8.30 -20.91 7.05
N ALA A 39 -8.17 -20.10 6.01
CA ALA A 39 -6.89 -19.59 5.52
C ALA A 39 -6.97 -18.09 5.22
N VAL A 40 -5.89 -17.37 5.51
CA VAL A 40 -5.79 -15.93 5.31
C VAL A 40 -4.72 -15.64 4.26
N ILE A 41 -5.12 -14.93 3.21
CA ILE A 41 -4.25 -14.54 2.10
C ILE A 41 -4.14 -13.02 2.12
N SER A 42 -2.94 -12.48 1.96
CA SER A 42 -2.79 -11.04 1.71
C SER A 42 -2.30 -10.81 0.28
N LEU A 43 -2.88 -9.82 -0.38
CA LEU A 43 -2.49 -9.35 -1.70
C LEU A 43 -2.01 -7.91 -1.58
N CYS A 44 -0.72 -7.71 -1.79
CA CYS A 44 -0.06 -6.42 -1.64
C CYS A 44 0.68 -5.99 -2.90
N GLY A 45 1.09 -4.72 -2.94
CA GLY A 45 1.72 -4.10 -4.10
C GLY A 45 1.44 -2.61 -4.18
N GLY A 46 2.10 -1.92 -5.10
CA GLY A 46 2.00 -0.47 -5.27
C GLY A 46 0.59 0.01 -5.65
N SER A 47 0.35 1.31 -5.52
CA SER A 47 -0.89 1.93 -6.01
C SER A 47 -1.01 1.73 -7.54
N GLY A 48 -2.13 1.17 -8.00
CA GLY A 48 -2.38 0.98 -9.44
C GLY A 48 -1.89 -0.34 -10.06
N VAL A 49 -1.29 -1.26 -9.29
CA VAL A 49 -0.80 -2.55 -9.82
C VAL A 49 -1.90 -3.58 -10.12
N GLY A 50 -3.17 -3.21 -9.88
CA GLY A 50 -4.34 -4.06 -10.13
C GLY A 50 -4.75 -4.95 -8.94
N LYS A 51 -4.40 -4.57 -7.70
CA LYS A 51 -4.69 -5.38 -6.51
C LYS A 51 -6.19 -5.67 -6.34
N SER A 52 -7.04 -4.64 -6.45
CA SER A 52 -8.50 -4.76 -6.34
C SER A 52 -9.09 -5.67 -7.41
N GLU A 53 -8.61 -5.56 -8.64
CA GLU A 53 -9.04 -6.38 -9.78
C GLU A 53 -8.63 -7.84 -9.62
N ILE A 54 -7.37 -8.10 -9.26
CA ILE A 54 -6.86 -9.45 -9.02
C ILE A 54 -7.56 -10.06 -7.79
N ALA A 55 -7.77 -9.31 -6.71
CA ALA A 55 -8.49 -9.80 -5.54
C ALA A 55 -9.93 -10.22 -5.88
N SER A 56 -10.60 -9.44 -6.73
CA SER A 56 -11.96 -9.75 -7.22
C SER A 56 -11.99 -11.02 -8.06
N LEU A 57 -11.02 -11.18 -8.98
CA LEU A 57 -10.89 -12.38 -9.81
C LEU A 57 -10.56 -13.63 -8.99
N LEU A 58 -9.60 -13.54 -8.07
CA LEU A 58 -9.28 -14.64 -7.16
C LEU A 58 -10.48 -15.03 -6.30
N SER A 59 -11.22 -14.05 -5.78
CA SER A 59 -12.43 -14.32 -5.00
C SER A 59 -13.49 -15.03 -5.83
N PHE A 60 -13.69 -14.59 -7.08
CA PHE A 60 -14.59 -15.26 -8.02
C PHE A 60 -14.18 -16.72 -8.25
N TYR A 61 -12.92 -17.00 -8.55
CA TYR A 61 -12.43 -18.36 -8.79
C TYR A 61 -12.51 -19.24 -7.54
N LEU A 62 -12.18 -18.72 -6.35
CA LEU A 62 -12.30 -19.44 -5.07
C LEU A 62 -13.75 -19.82 -4.76
N ASN A 63 -14.72 -18.96 -5.10
CA ASN A 63 -16.13 -19.27 -4.97
C ASN A 63 -16.56 -20.36 -5.98
N GLN A 64 -16.07 -20.32 -7.22
CA GLN A 64 -16.40 -21.33 -8.23
C GLN A 64 -15.94 -22.74 -7.86
N VAL A 65 -14.80 -22.87 -7.17
CA VAL A 65 -14.29 -24.17 -6.70
C VAL A 65 -14.85 -24.58 -5.33
N GLY A 66 -15.83 -23.84 -4.79
CA GLY A 66 -16.52 -24.17 -3.55
C GLY A 66 -15.73 -23.91 -2.26
N LEU A 67 -14.62 -23.17 -2.33
CA LEU A 67 -13.85 -22.80 -1.14
C LEU A 67 -14.48 -21.59 -0.42
N GLY A 68 -15.14 -20.69 -1.14
CA GLY A 68 -15.76 -19.52 -0.54
C GLY A 68 -14.72 -18.49 -0.05
N SER A 69 -14.93 -17.21 -0.39
CA SER A 69 -14.01 -16.16 0.05
C SER A 69 -14.70 -14.84 0.38
N TYR A 70 -14.05 -14.07 1.23
CA TYR A 70 -14.37 -12.67 1.49
C TYR A 70 -13.15 -11.79 1.25
N THR A 71 -13.31 -10.72 0.45
CA THR A 71 -12.25 -9.72 0.26
C THR A 71 -12.41 -8.57 1.24
N LEU A 72 -11.39 -8.33 2.06
CA LEU A 72 -11.27 -7.22 2.98
C LEU A 72 -10.26 -6.20 2.43
N SER A 73 -10.65 -4.94 2.31
CA SER A 73 -9.72 -3.84 2.03
C SER A 73 -9.05 -3.39 3.32
N GLY A 74 -7.71 -3.35 3.33
CA GLY A 74 -6.94 -2.87 4.47
C GLY A 74 -7.03 -1.36 4.68
N ASP A 75 -7.46 -0.59 3.66
CA ASP A 75 -7.55 0.87 3.73
C ASP A 75 -8.58 1.36 4.74
N ASN A 76 -9.53 0.48 5.10
CA ASN A 76 -10.48 0.77 6.15
C ASN A 76 -9.86 0.80 7.55
N TYR A 77 -8.57 0.50 7.75
CA TYR A 77 -7.95 0.28 9.07
C TYR A 77 -6.89 1.31 9.51
N CYS A 78 -6.76 2.44 8.82
CA CYS A 78 -6.01 3.60 9.32
C CYS A 78 -6.65 4.19 10.58
N HIS A 79 -5.89 4.74 11.53
CA HIS A 79 -6.50 5.38 12.72
C HIS A 79 -7.39 6.58 12.39
N ARG A 80 -7.13 7.22 11.24
CA ARG A 80 -7.82 8.41 10.75
C ARG A 80 -8.49 8.12 9.42
N ILE A 81 -9.61 8.80 9.16
CA ILE A 81 -10.22 8.86 7.82
C ILE A 81 -9.21 9.44 6.81
N PRO A 82 -9.36 9.17 5.50
CA PRO A 82 -8.38 9.56 4.48
C PRO A 82 -7.93 11.02 4.55
N LYS A 83 -8.88 11.96 4.63
CA LYS A 83 -8.60 13.42 4.71
C LYS A 83 -7.67 13.77 5.87
N TYR A 84 -7.95 13.25 7.07
CA TYR A 84 -7.15 13.53 8.26
C TYR A 84 -5.85 12.74 8.30
N ASN A 85 -5.81 11.56 7.68
CA ASN A 85 -4.58 10.79 7.54
C ASN A 85 -3.58 11.51 6.62
N ASP A 86 -4.05 12.01 5.47
CA ASP A 86 -3.20 12.78 4.55
C ASP A 86 -2.72 14.10 5.16
N ALA A 87 -3.59 14.79 5.91
CA ALA A 87 -3.19 15.97 6.67
C ALA A 87 -2.11 15.67 7.72
N GLU A 88 -2.21 14.53 8.43
CA GLU A 88 -1.21 14.12 9.41
C GLU A 88 0.13 13.76 8.76
N ARG A 89 0.11 13.04 7.64
CA ARG A 89 1.31 12.76 6.84
C ARG A 89 2.02 14.05 6.44
N LEU A 90 1.27 15.04 5.93
CA LEU A 90 1.82 16.33 5.55
C LEU A 90 2.37 17.11 6.77
N ARG A 91 1.64 17.11 7.89
CA ARG A 91 2.11 17.73 9.14
C ARG A 91 3.45 17.14 9.59
N ILE A 92 3.58 15.81 9.60
CA ILE A 92 4.81 15.11 9.99
C ILE A 92 5.96 15.49 9.07
N PHE A 93 5.74 15.47 7.75
CA PHE A 93 6.75 15.86 6.78
C PHE A 93 7.24 17.29 7.03
N ARG A 94 6.33 18.26 7.14
CA ARG A 94 6.66 19.67 7.34
C ARG A 94 7.35 19.94 8.67
N TYR A 95 6.85 19.32 9.75
CA TYR A 95 7.45 19.45 11.07
C TYR A 95 8.89 18.95 11.08
N ASN A 96 9.13 17.73 10.57
CA ASN A 96 10.48 17.18 10.54
C ASN A 96 11.39 17.95 9.58
N GLY A 97 10.86 18.47 8.47
CA GLY A 97 11.62 19.35 7.59
C GLY A 97 12.10 20.63 8.28
N ILE A 98 11.23 21.31 9.03
CA ILE A 98 11.60 22.49 9.83
C ILE A 98 12.65 22.11 10.88
N MET A 99 12.46 21.00 11.59
CA MET A 99 13.43 20.53 12.58
C MET A 99 14.79 20.22 11.96
N GLY A 100 14.81 19.66 10.75
CA GLY A 100 16.03 19.45 9.96
C GLY A 100 16.77 20.77 9.71
N LEU A 101 16.07 21.79 9.22
CA LEU A 101 16.65 23.11 8.98
C LEU A 101 17.21 23.75 10.26
N ILE A 102 16.50 23.63 11.38
CA ILE A 102 16.97 24.14 12.68
C ILE A 102 18.24 23.39 13.10
N SER A 103 18.24 22.06 13.04
CA SER A 103 19.39 21.24 13.46
C SER A 103 20.64 21.46 12.61
N SER A 104 20.47 21.83 11.34
CA SER A 104 21.56 22.16 10.41
C SER A 104 22.00 23.63 10.49
N GLY A 105 21.41 24.45 11.37
CA GLY A 105 21.73 25.88 11.50
C GLY A 105 21.29 26.74 10.32
N LEU A 106 20.41 26.24 9.45
CA LEU A 106 19.93 26.93 8.26
C LEU A 106 18.66 27.77 8.51
N TYR A 107 17.92 27.48 9.59
CA TYR A 107 16.65 28.14 9.85
C TYR A 107 16.82 29.61 10.27
N SER A 108 16.11 30.53 9.59
CA SER A 108 16.13 31.97 9.84
C SER A 108 14.76 32.60 9.61
N ALA A 109 14.57 33.86 10.06
CA ALA A 109 13.33 34.59 9.86
C ALA A 109 13.00 34.81 8.37
N ASP A 110 14.01 35.09 7.55
CA ASP A 110 13.83 35.26 6.10
C ASP A 110 13.46 33.94 5.43
N LEU A 111 14.16 32.85 5.77
CA LEU A 111 13.84 31.51 5.25
C LEU A 111 12.44 31.08 5.64
N LYS A 112 11.99 31.38 6.87
CA LYS A 112 10.63 31.08 7.33
C LYS A 112 9.56 31.65 6.40
N ASN A 113 9.74 32.88 5.90
CA ASN A 113 8.75 33.51 5.01
C ASN A 113 8.70 32.80 3.64
N ILE A 114 9.87 32.50 3.06
CA ILE A 114 9.96 31.74 1.79
C ILE A 114 9.34 30.35 1.95
N LEU A 115 9.69 29.63 3.03
CA LEU A 115 9.15 28.31 3.30
C LEU A 115 7.62 28.34 3.48
N LYS A 116 7.09 29.39 4.12
CA LYS A 116 5.64 29.56 4.27
C LYS A 116 4.95 29.67 2.91
N GLU A 117 5.47 30.47 1.99
CA GLU A 117 4.92 30.60 0.63
C GLU A 117 4.97 29.29 -0.15
N LEU A 118 6.06 28.52 -0.01
CA LEU A 118 6.18 27.19 -0.60
C LEU A 118 5.17 26.20 0.01
N GLN A 119 4.92 26.27 1.31
CA GLN A 119 3.93 25.43 2.00
C GLN A 119 2.49 25.78 1.61
N GLU A 120 2.17 27.08 1.50
CA GLU A 120 0.84 27.56 1.08
C GLU A 120 0.54 27.21 -0.38
N SER A 121 1.55 27.25 -1.24
CA SER A 121 1.43 26.82 -2.65
C SER A 121 1.55 25.30 -2.86
N GLY A 122 1.84 24.52 -1.82
CA GLY A 122 1.99 23.07 -1.88
C GLY A 122 3.23 22.59 -2.65
N LYS A 123 4.25 23.45 -2.79
CA LYS A 123 5.48 23.18 -3.53
C LYS A 123 6.68 22.82 -2.63
N ASP A 124 6.50 22.79 -1.32
CA ASP A 124 7.58 22.55 -0.35
C ASP A 124 8.23 21.15 -0.46
N SER A 125 7.56 20.20 -1.10
CA SER A 125 8.08 18.86 -1.44
C SER A 125 8.54 18.69 -2.89
N ASP A 126 8.57 19.77 -3.69
CA ASP A 126 8.99 19.71 -5.09
C ASP A 126 10.53 19.64 -5.20
N PRO A 127 11.11 18.53 -5.71
CA PRO A 127 12.56 18.43 -5.85
C PRO A 127 13.14 19.37 -6.90
N GLU A 128 12.34 19.85 -7.87
CA GLU A 128 12.83 20.78 -8.91
C GLU A 128 13.23 22.13 -8.32
N LEU A 129 12.58 22.53 -7.23
CA LEU A 129 12.85 23.79 -6.52
C LEU A 129 14.14 23.78 -5.70
N ILE A 130 14.82 22.64 -5.53
CA ILE A 130 16.13 22.60 -4.87
C ILE A 130 17.17 23.43 -5.64
N ARG A 131 17.03 23.55 -6.97
CA ARG A 131 17.93 24.36 -7.80
C ARG A 131 17.86 25.85 -7.45
N GLU A 132 16.66 26.33 -7.14
CA GLU A 132 16.39 27.72 -6.75
C GLU A 132 16.63 27.94 -5.24
N TYR A 133 16.28 26.94 -4.43
CA TYR A 133 16.41 26.96 -2.98
C TYR A 133 17.25 25.77 -2.49
N PRO A 134 18.60 25.85 -2.51
CA PRO A 134 19.45 24.72 -2.13
C PRO A 134 19.19 24.19 -0.71
N TRP A 135 18.81 25.05 0.23
CA TRP A 135 18.43 24.68 1.60
C TRP A 135 17.21 23.75 1.67
N LEU A 136 16.36 23.74 0.63
CA LEU A 136 15.16 22.92 0.56
C LEU A 136 15.48 21.42 0.54
N SER A 137 16.67 21.04 0.05
CA SER A 137 17.17 19.65 0.13
C SER A 137 17.19 19.13 1.57
N THR A 138 17.76 19.90 2.52
CA THR A 138 17.79 19.55 3.95
C THR A 138 16.39 19.43 4.55
N TYR A 139 15.50 20.35 4.17
CA TYR A 139 14.09 20.31 4.59
C TYR A 139 13.38 19.04 4.09
N GLN A 140 13.51 18.74 2.79
CA GLN A 140 12.86 17.59 2.17
C GLN A 140 13.41 16.26 2.69
N GLU A 141 14.73 16.14 2.86
CA GLU A 141 15.36 14.94 3.41
C GLU A 141 14.90 14.64 4.84
N ALA A 142 14.90 15.66 5.71
CA ALA A 142 14.44 15.52 7.08
C ALA A 142 12.93 15.20 7.13
N GLY A 143 12.13 15.86 6.29
CA GLY A 143 10.71 15.56 6.13
C GLY A 143 10.44 14.12 5.69
N ARG A 144 11.18 13.63 4.68
CA ARG A 144 11.10 12.23 4.21
C ARG A 144 11.48 11.25 5.31
N LYS A 145 12.53 11.53 6.08
CA LYS A 145 12.95 10.69 7.21
C LYS A 145 11.84 10.59 8.26
N GLY A 146 11.29 11.72 8.70
CA GLY A 146 10.19 11.71 9.68
C GLY A 146 8.94 10.99 9.17
N LEU A 147 8.62 11.14 7.89
CA LEU A 147 7.49 10.46 7.28
C LEU A 147 7.72 8.94 7.17
N LYS A 148 8.95 8.50 6.86
CA LYS A 148 9.34 7.08 6.82
C LYS A 148 9.15 6.37 8.16
N ASP A 149 9.35 7.09 9.27
CA ASP A 149 9.15 6.55 10.62
C ASP A 149 7.66 6.47 11.02
N TYR A 150 6.76 7.08 10.24
CA TYR A 150 5.31 7.05 10.45
C TYR A 150 4.58 6.09 9.52
N LEU A 151 4.89 6.14 8.21
CA LEU A 151 4.17 5.39 7.17
C LEU A 151 4.22 3.88 7.39
N GLY A 152 3.07 3.22 7.29
CA GLY A 152 2.97 1.77 7.45
C GLY A 152 3.22 1.28 8.89
N THR A 153 3.25 2.17 9.88
CA THR A 153 3.49 1.79 11.29
C THR A 153 2.19 1.72 12.09
N GLN A 154 2.29 1.23 13.32
CA GLN A 154 1.18 1.25 14.29
C GLN A 154 0.68 2.66 14.66
N HIS A 155 1.46 3.70 14.36
CA HIS A 155 1.05 5.09 14.59
C HIS A 155 0.08 5.59 13.50
N GLU A 156 0.14 4.99 12.31
CA GLU A 156 -0.76 5.29 11.20
C GLU A 156 -1.95 4.32 11.16
N ILE A 157 -1.70 3.04 11.45
CA ILE A 157 -2.62 1.94 11.18
C ILE A 157 -2.97 1.19 12.46
N ASN A 158 -4.25 0.88 12.63
CA ASN A 158 -4.76 -0.02 13.65
C ASN A 158 -4.53 -1.51 13.28
N PHE A 159 -3.28 -1.98 13.31
CA PHE A 159 -2.97 -3.39 13.05
C PHE A 159 -3.64 -4.35 14.04
N ASN A 160 -3.86 -3.93 15.29
CA ASN A 160 -4.47 -4.77 16.32
C ASN A 160 -5.88 -5.22 15.93
N GLU A 161 -6.66 -4.34 15.30
CA GLU A 161 -8.00 -4.65 14.85
C GLU A 161 -7.99 -5.66 13.69
N LEU A 162 -7.10 -5.47 12.70
CA LEU A 162 -6.91 -6.43 11.61
C LEU A 162 -6.45 -7.80 12.13
N VAL A 163 -5.47 -7.84 13.04
CA VAL A 163 -4.99 -9.09 13.65
C VAL A 163 -6.10 -9.76 14.46
N SER A 164 -6.94 -9.00 15.16
CA SER A 164 -8.11 -9.56 15.83
C SER A 164 -9.10 -10.17 14.84
N ILE A 165 -9.37 -9.52 13.70
CA ILE A 165 -10.27 -10.07 12.66
C ILE A 165 -9.70 -11.36 12.10
N ILE A 166 -8.41 -11.38 11.75
CA ILE A 166 -7.69 -12.57 11.27
C ILE A 166 -7.79 -13.71 12.30
N TYR A 167 -7.57 -13.41 13.58
CA TYR A 167 -7.65 -14.39 14.66
C TYR A 167 -9.06 -14.99 14.77
N LYS A 168 -10.09 -14.15 14.84
CA LYS A 168 -11.50 -14.57 14.92
C LYS A 168 -11.91 -15.44 13.74
N PHE A 169 -11.55 -15.01 12.53
CA PHE A 169 -11.78 -15.76 11.31
C PHE A 169 -11.13 -17.15 11.37
N LYS A 170 -9.85 -17.23 11.77
CA LYS A 170 -9.13 -18.51 11.88
C LYS A 170 -9.63 -19.43 13.00
N LYS A 171 -10.39 -18.88 13.96
CA LYS A 171 -11.07 -19.63 15.03
C LYS A 171 -12.50 -20.05 14.66
N GLY A 172 -12.92 -19.81 13.41
CA GLY A 172 -14.20 -20.27 12.91
C GLY A 172 -15.40 -19.43 13.38
N GLU A 173 -15.18 -18.19 13.82
CA GLU A 173 -16.30 -17.28 14.08
C GLU A 173 -17.12 -17.08 12.80
N SER A 174 -18.43 -17.34 12.89
CA SER A 174 -19.37 -17.22 11.76
C SER A 174 -19.81 -15.79 11.50
N GLY A 175 -19.74 -14.90 12.50
CA GLY A 175 -20.10 -13.49 12.36
C GLY A 175 -18.99 -12.59 12.88
N ILE A 176 -18.43 -11.74 12.02
CA ILE A 176 -17.37 -10.80 12.41
C ILE A 176 -17.76 -9.40 11.95
N TYR A 177 -17.74 -8.43 12.88
CA TYR A 177 -17.90 -7.02 12.56
C TYR A 177 -16.65 -6.50 11.84
N LEU A 178 -16.84 -5.94 10.64
CA LEU A 178 -15.78 -5.36 9.85
C LEU A 178 -16.00 -3.87 9.68
N ARG A 179 -14.93 -3.10 9.90
CA ARG A 179 -14.98 -1.65 9.80
C ARG A 179 -15.19 -1.19 8.36
N ARG A 180 -15.97 -0.14 8.21
CA ARG A 180 -16.15 0.66 7.00
C ARG A 180 -15.79 2.09 7.30
N MET A 181 -15.10 2.70 6.35
CA MET A 181 -14.63 4.05 6.48
C MET A 181 -14.79 4.77 5.14
N GLY A 182 -15.53 5.87 5.17
CA GLY A 182 -15.63 6.82 4.08
C GLY A 182 -14.59 7.92 4.18
N ARG A 183 -14.88 9.06 3.57
CA ARG A 183 -14.00 10.24 3.50
C ARG A 183 -14.40 11.34 4.48
N GLU A 184 -15.65 11.33 4.93
CA GLU A 184 -16.16 12.30 5.91
C GLU A 184 -16.07 11.76 7.35
N ASP A 185 -16.09 12.66 8.32
CA ASP A 185 -15.93 12.34 9.74
C ASP A 185 -17.10 11.56 10.36
N THR A 186 -18.26 11.55 9.69
CA THR A 186 -19.44 10.75 10.05
C THR A 186 -19.47 9.39 9.37
N GLU A 187 -18.57 9.11 8.42
CA GLU A 187 -18.55 7.88 7.63
C GLU A 187 -17.66 6.82 8.28
N LEU A 188 -17.99 6.43 9.52
CA LEU A 188 -17.33 5.34 10.23
C LEU A 188 -18.38 4.42 10.87
N TRP A 189 -18.46 3.18 10.39
CA TRP A 189 -19.41 2.19 10.89
C TRP A 189 -18.85 0.77 10.78
N TYR A 190 -19.61 -0.21 11.29
CA TYR A 190 -19.26 -1.62 11.20
C TYR A 190 -20.41 -2.41 10.59
N ASP A 191 -20.09 -3.27 9.63
CA ASP A 191 -21.02 -4.25 9.10
C ASP A 191 -20.75 -5.61 9.75
N LEU A 192 -21.79 -6.30 10.22
CA LEU A 192 -21.68 -7.70 10.61
C LEU A 192 -21.61 -8.56 9.35
N MET A 193 -20.48 -9.23 9.12
CA MET A 193 -20.30 -10.10 7.98
C MET A 193 -20.46 -11.57 8.38
N ASP A 194 -21.23 -12.31 7.58
CA ASP A 194 -21.35 -13.77 7.68
C ASP A 194 -20.18 -14.46 6.99
N PHE A 195 -19.53 -15.35 7.72
CA PHE A 195 -18.38 -16.15 7.34
C PHE A 195 -18.69 -17.65 7.35
N SER A 196 -19.95 -18.06 7.53
CA SER A 196 -20.35 -19.48 7.64
C SER A 196 -19.95 -20.31 6.40
N ASP A 197 -19.98 -19.71 5.21
CA ASP A 197 -19.67 -20.35 3.93
C ASP A 197 -18.31 -19.91 3.34
N LYS A 198 -17.44 -19.26 4.12
CA LYS A 198 -16.19 -18.65 3.62
C LYS A 198 -14.94 -19.32 4.19
N ASN A 199 -14.26 -20.19 3.46
CA ASN A 199 -13.01 -20.76 3.98
C ASN A 199 -11.82 -19.80 3.90
N ILE A 200 -11.89 -18.75 3.08
CA ILE A 200 -10.77 -17.86 2.82
C ILE A 200 -11.09 -16.39 3.11
N LEU A 201 -10.20 -15.72 3.85
CA LEU A 201 -10.17 -14.26 3.99
C LEU A 201 -9.03 -13.71 3.13
N LEU A 202 -9.38 -12.91 2.11
CA LEU A 202 -8.43 -12.25 1.23
C LEU A 202 -8.29 -10.78 1.64
N ILE A 203 -7.11 -10.37 2.06
CA ILE A 203 -6.82 -8.99 2.47
C ILE A 203 -6.11 -8.30 1.32
N GLU A 204 -6.78 -7.35 0.66
CA GLU A 204 -6.19 -6.53 -0.39
C GLU A 204 -5.71 -5.21 0.21
N TRP A 205 -4.40 -4.96 0.12
CA TRP A 205 -3.82 -3.77 0.73
C TRP A 205 -2.35 -3.52 0.36
N THR A 206 -1.94 -2.25 0.27
CA THR A 206 -0.51 -1.88 0.11
C THR A 206 0.37 -2.46 1.24
N HIS A 207 -0.10 -2.44 2.49
CA HIS A 207 0.67 -2.94 3.63
C HIS A 207 0.38 -4.42 3.96
N GLY A 208 -0.15 -5.20 3.02
CA GLY A 208 -0.51 -6.62 3.24
C GLY A 208 0.67 -7.54 3.60
N ASN A 209 1.92 -7.13 3.38
CA ASN A 209 3.13 -7.87 3.77
C ASN A 209 3.83 -7.28 5.01
N ASN A 210 3.13 -6.37 5.72
CA ASN A 210 3.69 -5.68 6.88
C ASN A 210 3.97 -6.66 8.03
N LYS A 211 5.11 -6.51 8.72
CA LYS A 211 5.45 -7.36 9.90
C LYS A 211 4.42 -7.31 11.03
N ASN A 212 3.69 -6.20 11.14
CA ASN A 212 2.67 -6.02 12.17
C ASN A 212 1.35 -6.71 11.81
N LEU A 213 1.13 -7.08 10.54
CA LEU A 213 -0.04 -7.85 10.10
C LEU A 213 0.21 -9.34 10.28
N GLN A 214 0.04 -9.82 11.51
CA GLN A 214 0.27 -11.22 11.86
C GLN A 214 -0.91 -12.13 11.50
N GLY A 215 -0.63 -13.42 11.33
CA GLY A 215 -1.63 -14.46 11.10
C GLY A 215 -2.01 -14.70 9.63
N VAL A 216 -1.45 -13.94 8.70
CA VAL A 216 -1.51 -14.21 7.26
C VAL A 216 -0.78 -15.51 6.94
N ASP A 217 -1.43 -16.39 6.20
CA ASP A 217 -0.87 -17.69 5.78
C ASP A 217 -0.13 -17.58 4.45
N ILE A 218 -0.65 -16.78 3.51
CA ILE A 218 -0.11 -16.67 2.15
C ILE A 218 -0.04 -15.19 1.73
N PRO A 219 1.10 -14.53 1.95
CA PRO A 219 1.35 -13.21 1.39
C PRO A 219 1.74 -13.30 -0.10
N ILE A 220 1.03 -12.55 -0.93
CA ILE A 220 1.26 -12.40 -2.37
C ILE A 220 1.64 -10.95 -2.66
N LEU A 221 2.77 -10.75 -3.33
CA LEU A 221 3.23 -9.45 -3.80
C LEU A 221 3.00 -9.32 -5.30
N LEU A 222 2.15 -8.36 -5.69
CA LEU A 222 2.05 -7.87 -7.05
C LEU A 222 3.13 -6.81 -7.27
N SER A 223 4.15 -7.18 -8.04
CA SER A 223 5.28 -6.33 -8.34
C SER A 223 4.99 -5.36 -9.48
N SER A 224 5.33 -4.09 -9.27
CA SER A 224 5.45 -3.07 -10.30
C SER A 224 6.82 -2.40 -10.17
N THR A 225 7.51 -2.22 -11.29
CA THR A 225 8.81 -1.52 -11.29
C THR A 225 8.61 -0.02 -11.03
N PRO A 226 9.66 0.72 -10.60
CA PRO A 226 9.59 2.18 -10.46
C PRO A 226 9.13 2.86 -11.75
N GLN A 227 9.69 2.45 -12.90
CA GLN A 227 9.31 2.95 -14.22
C GLN A 227 7.83 2.72 -14.56
N GLU A 228 7.32 1.51 -14.32
CA GLU A 228 5.90 1.19 -14.55
C GLU A 228 4.98 2.00 -13.62
N THR A 229 5.44 2.22 -12.40
CA THR A 229 4.73 3.04 -11.40
C THR A 229 4.70 4.50 -11.87
N LEU A 230 5.81 5.02 -12.40
CA LEU A 230 5.91 6.37 -12.96
C LEU A 230 5.03 6.55 -14.22
N GLU A 231 5.01 5.57 -15.12
CA GLU A 231 4.13 5.58 -16.30
C GLU A 231 2.66 5.64 -15.89
N HIS A 232 2.27 4.82 -14.92
CA HIS A 232 0.92 4.83 -14.36
C HIS A 232 0.59 6.19 -13.70
N ARG A 233 1.53 6.79 -12.94
CA ARG A 233 1.39 8.14 -12.39
C ARG A 233 1.20 9.18 -13.50
N LYS A 234 2.01 9.14 -14.57
CA LYS A 234 1.92 10.07 -15.70
C LYS A 234 0.60 9.94 -16.46
N ALA A 235 0.07 8.73 -16.61
CA ALA A 235 -1.26 8.51 -17.20
C ALA A 235 -2.36 9.14 -16.32
N ARG A 236 -2.33 8.90 -15.00
CA ARG A 236 -3.29 9.50 -14.05
C ARG A 236 -3.22 11.02 -13.97
N LYS A 237 -2.01 11.62 -14.05
CA LYS A 237 -1.84 13.07 -14.06
C LYS A 237 -2.56 13.73 -15.25
N ARG A 238 -2.56 13.09 -16.42
CA ARG A 238 -3.26 13.59 -17.62
C ARG A 238 -4.78 13.54 -17.46
N ASP A 239 -5.30 12.50 -16.81
CA ASP A 239 -6.74 12.27 -16.72
C ASP A 239 -7.41 12.97 -15.53
N LYS A 240 -6.68 13.32 -14.46
CA LYS A 240 -7.30 13.85 -13.22
C LYS A 240 -6.62 15.06 -12.57
N GLY A 241 -5.38 15.43 -12.91
CA GLY A 241 -4.72 16.61 -12.31
C GLY A 241 -4.44 16.56 -10.79
N VAL A 242 -4.44 15.39 -10.15
CA VAL A 242 -4.49 15.24 -8.67
C VAL A 242 -3.13 14.94 -7.98
N ASP A 243 -2.07 14.63 -8.72
CA ASP A 243 -0.81 14.16 -8.09
C ASP A 243 0.15 15.32 -7.75
N SER A 244 0.15 15.75 -6.47
CA SER A 244 1.11 16.71 -5.91
C SER A 244 2.52 16.14 -5.75
N SER A 245 3.55 16.99 -5.59
CA SER A 245 4.92 16.53 -5.29
C SER A 245 4.98 15.76 -3.96
N PHE A 246 4.14 16.13 -2.99
CA PHE A 246 4.03 15.45 -1.71
C PHE A 246 3.44 14.03 -1.87
N THR A 247 2.38 13.88 -2.67
CA THR A 247 1.79 12.59 -2.98
C THR A 247 2.83 11.64 -3.59
N ASN A 248 3.69 12.12 -4.48
CA ASN A 248 4.77 11.30 -5.04
C ASN A 248 5.77 10.87 -3.96
N THR A 249 6.12 11.76 -3.04
CA THR A 249 6.97 11.42 -1.89
C THR A 249 6.38 10.28 -1.05
N VAL A 250 5.08 10.32 -0.74
CA VAL A 250 4.40 9.24 -0.02
C VAL A 250 4.47 7.93 -0.80
N LEU A 251 4.14 7.96 -2.10
CA LEU A 251 4.15 6.76 -2.95
C LEU A 251 5.53 6.14 -3.09
N ASP A 252 6.60 6.94 -3.14
CA ASP A 252 7.97 6.45 -3.20
C ASP A 252 8.36 5.74 -1.89
N LEU A 253 8.00 6.33 -0.74
CA LEU A 253 8.23 5.70 0.56
C LEU A 253 7.42 4.42 0.74
N GLU A 254 6.17 4.37 0.26
CA GLU A 254 5.37 3.15 0.23
C GLU A 254 6.01 2.06 -0.65
N GLN A 255 6.59 2.44 -1.79
CA GLN A 255 7.32 1.52 -2.66
C GLN A 255 8.58 0.97 -1.97
N ASP A 256 9.35 1.81 -1.27
CA ASP A 256 10.50 1.36 -0.48
C ASP A 256 10.08 0.36 0.61
N LEU A 257 8.94 0.62 1.27
CA LEU A 257 8.36 -0.27 2.27
C LEU A 257 7.93 -1.61 1.66
N LEU A 258 7.39 -1.63 0.45
CA LEU A 258 7.05 -2.86 -0.27
C LEU A 258 8.30 -3.68 -0.60
N ILE A 259 9.32 -3.04 -1.18
CA ILE A 259 10.59 -3.68 -1.55
C ILE A 259 11.26 -4.29 -0.32
N SER A 260 11.36 -3.51 0.77
CA SER A 260 12.01 -3.96 2.02
C SER A 260 11.31 -5.17 2.68
N GLN A 261 10.05 -5.45 2.31
CA GLN A 261 9.26 -6.54 2.89
C GLN A 261 8.98 -7.67 1.90
N ALA A 262 9.44 -7.55 0.65
CA ALA A 262 9.17 -8.52 -0.41
C ALA A 262 9.65 -9.95 -0.09
N TYR A 263 10.71 -10.10 0.72
CA TYR A 263 11.26 -11.40 1.13
C TYR A 263 10.26 -12.29 1.89
N LYS A 264 9.20 -11.71 2.44
CA LYS A 264 8.15 -12.47 3.14
C LYS A 264 7.11 -13.07 2.21
N ALA A 265 7.00 -12.57 0.97
CA ALA A 265 5.98 -13.02 0.03
C ALA A 265 6.22 -14.50 -0.31
N LYS A 266 5.15 -15.31 -0.26
CA LYS A 266 5.18 -16.70 -0.76
C LYS A 266 5.06 -16.75 -2.29
N LEU A 267 4.47 -15.72 -2.89
CA LEU A 267 4.39 -15.54 -4.33
C LEU A 267 4.69 -14.08 -4.67
N ILE A 268 5.62 -13.87 -5.59
CA ILE A 268 5.89 -12.56 -6.19
C ILE A 268 5.48 -12.64 -7.65
N VAL A 269 4.65 -11.72 -8.12
CA VAL A 269 4.05 -11.75 -9.45
C VAL A 269 4.45 -10.48 -10.19
N SER A 270 5.08 -10.62 -11.36
CA SER A 270 5.46 -9.50 -12.22
C SER A 270 4.22 -8.76 -12.76
N LYS A 271 4.44 -7.57 -13.34
CA LYS A 271 3.36 -6.86 -14.05
C LYS A 271 2.79 -7.72 -15.20
N GLY A 272 3.64 -8.45 -15.91
CA GLY A 272 3.28 -9.36 -17.01
C GLY A 272 2.62 -10.69 -16.58
N GLY A 273 2.61 -10.98 -15.28
CA GLY A 273 1.98 -12.16 -14.69
C GLY A 273 2.92 -13.33 -14.41
N ASP A 274 4.23 -13.16 -14.59
CA ASP A 274 5.23 -14.18 -14.30
C ASP A 274 5.44 -14.33 -12.79
N ILE A 275 5.69 -15.56 -12.33
CA ILE A 275 6.09 -15.82 -10.95
C ILE A 275 7.60 -15.59 -10.82
N LEU A 276 7.99 -14.68 -9.95
CA LEU A 276 9.38 -14.30 -9.73
C LEU A 276 9.93 -14.98 -8.48
N SER A 277 11.20 -15.37 -8.54
CA SER A 277 11.98 -15.60 -7.33
C SER A 277 12.24 -14.26 -6.63
N TYR A 278 12.56 -14.29 -5.33
CA TYR A 278 12.95 -13.08 -4.60
C TYR A 278 14.20 -12.43 -5.22
N ASP A 279 15.18 -13.24 -5.63
CA ASP A 279 16.42 -12.74 -6.25
C ASP A 279 16.14 -12.06 -7.59
N ASP A 280 15.28 -12.63 -8.43
CA ASP A 280 14.91 -12.02 -9.72
C ASP A 280 14.12 -10.72 -9.51
N TYR A 281 13.21 -10.71 -8.53
CA TYR A 281 12.52 -9.50 -8.12
C TYR A 281 13.51 -8.39 -7.70
N MET A 282 14.48 -8.71 -6.85
CA MET A 282 15.47 -7.73 -6.39
C MET A 282 16.36 -7.22 -7.53
N ARG A 283 16.75 -8.09 -8.47
CA ARG A 283 17.48 -7.68 -9.68
C ARG A 283 16.69 -6.67 -10.52
N ILE A 284 15.40 -6.96 -10.77
CA ILE A 284 14.51 -6.08 -11.54
C ILE A 284 14.34 -4.73 -10.84
N MET A 285 14.10 -4.73 -9.52
CA MET A 285 13.93 -3.49 -8.76
C MET A 285 15.19 -2.62 -8.75
N THR A 286 16.37 -3.25 -8.60
CA THR A 286 17.65 -2.53 -8.59
C THR A 286 17.99 -1.95 -9.97
N GLN A 287 17.73 -2.69 -11.05
CA GLN A 287 17.93 -2.20 -12.41
C GLN A 287 17.02 -1.01 -12.74
N GLY A 288 15.76 -1.06 -12.28
CA GLY A 288 14.80 0.04 -12.42
C GLY A 288 15.23 1.31 -11.68
N GLN A 289 15.71 1.19 -10.44
CA GLN A 289 16.21 2.34 -9.65
C GLN A 289 17.43 3.01 -10.31
N ASN A 290 18.36 2.21 -10.84
CA ASN A 290 19.55 2.73 -11.53
C ASN A 290 19.23 3.47 -12.85
N ALA A 291 18.13 3.09 -13.52
CA ALA A 291 17.66 3.77 -14.72
C ALA A 291 17.00 5.13 -14.41
N GLU A 292 16.29 5.24 -13.28
CA GLU A 292 15.70 6.51 -12.83
C GLU A 292 16.78 7.54 -12.43
N VAL A 293 17.81 7.14 -11.70
CA VAL A 293 18.91 8.05 -11.27
C VAL A 293 19.64 8.66 -12.48
N ARG A 294 19.76 7.92 -13.59
CA ARG A 294 20.40 8.40 -14.82
C ARG A 294 19.53 9.37 -15.65
N ASN A 295 18.22 9.39 -15.43
CA ASN A 295 17.30 10.27 -16.15
C ASN A 295 17.02 11.60 -15.40
N VAL A 296 17.57 11.77 -14.20
CA VAL A 296 17.42 12.97 -13.35
C VAL A 296 18.70 13.83 -13.31
N GLN A 297 19.80 13.34 -13.90
CA GLN A 297 21.03 14.11 -14.19
C GLN A 297 20.93 14.76 -15.57
#